data_AF-A0A7S2CRK3-F1
#
_entry.id   AF-A0A7S2CRK3-F1
#
_cell.length_a   1.000
_cell.length_b   1.000
_cell.length_c   1.000
_cell.angle_alpha   90.00
_cell.angle_beta   90.00
_cell.angle_gamma   90.00
#
_symmetry.space_group_name_H-M   'P 1'
#
loop_
_entity.id
_entity.type
_entity.pdbx_description
1 polymer ?
#
loop_
_entity_poly.entity_id
_entity_poly.type
_entity_poly.pdbx_seq_one_letter_code
_entity_poly.pdbx_strand_id
1 'polypeptide(L)'
;KRPKSLGFATSIDTGVKEILGRLKAELAKRGARGIVGLGRKFRIMDDDGSQSLDMDEFSKALSECALCLEKEEINALFQYFDKDRNGTLNHDEFLQGVRGELNERRRNMVMIAFSRIDKDGDGEIE
;
A
#
# COMPACT_ATOMS: atom_id res chain seq x y z
N LYS A 1 19.94 -31.85 19.07
CA LYS A 1 20.09 -30.47 18.53
C LYS A 1 18.73 -30.05 17.96
N ARG A 2 17.95 -29.20 18.65
CA ARG A 2 16.65 -28.70 18.16
C ARG A 2 16.86 -27.33 17.48
N PRO A 3 16.28 -27.07 16.29
CA PRO A 3 16.40 -25.76 15.65
C PRO A 3 15.53 -24.72 16.36
N LYS A 4 16.04 -23.49 16.38
CA LYS A 4 15.49 -22.29 17.04
C LYS A 4 14.49 -21.57 16.13
N SER A 5 13.53 -20.92 16.79
CA SER A 5 12.70 -19.78 16.36
C SER A 5 11.79 -19.94 15.14
N LEU A 6 10.52 -20.28 15.40
CA LEU A 6 9.41 -20.13 14.44
C LEU A 6 8.14 -19.63 15.16
N GLY A 7 8.24 -18.52 15.88
CA GLY A 7 7.11 -18.00 16.70
C GLY A 7 6.88 -16.48 16.69
N PHE A 8 7.70 -15.69 15.98
CA PHE A 8 7.57 -14.22 15.96
C PHE A 8 7.04 -13.65 14.63
N ALA A 9 7.25 -14.34 13.51
CA ALA A 9 6.92 -13.82 12.18
C ALA A 9 5.41 -13.80 11.87
N THR A 10 4.61 -14.67 12.50
CA THR A 10 3.18 -14.83 12.19
C THR A 10 2.28 -13.79 12.87
N SER A 11 2.66 -13.30 14.05
CA SER A 11 1.88 -12.31 14.79
C SER A 11 2.04 -10.89 14.23
N ILE A 12 3.23 -10.52 13.76
CA ILE A 12 3.51 -9.20 13.18
C ILE A 12 2.75 -9.01 11.85
N ASP A 13 2.72 -10.05 11.01
CA ASP A 13 2.03 -10.01 9.70
C ASP A 13 0.51 -9.80 9.86
N THR A 14 -0.08 -10.34 10.93
CA THR A 14 -1.52 -10.16 11.24
C THR A 14 -1.82 -8.73 11.68
N GLY A 15 -0.99 -8.15 12.54
CA GLY A 15 -1.14 -6.75 12.99
C GLY A 15 -0.98 -5.76 11.83
N VAL A 16 0.05 -5.94 10.99
CA VAL A 16 0.28 -5.10 9.81
C VAL A 16 -0.88 -5.18 8.82
N LYS A 17 -1.45 -6.37 8.60
CA LYS A 17 -2.66 -6.54 7.76
C LYS A 17 -3.87 -5.79 8.30
N GLU A 18 -4.08 -5.78 9.61
CA GLU A 18 -5.17 -5.04 10.24
C GLU A 18 -4.99 -3.53 10.09
N ILE A 19 -3.78 -3.03 10.34
CA ILE A 19 -3.40 -1.62 10.16
C ILE A 19 -3.56 -1.19 8.70
N LEU A 20 -3.11 -2.01 7.74
CA LEU A 20 -3.32 -1.80 6.30
C LEU A 20 -4.81 -1.74 5.96
N GLY A 21 -5.65 -2.58 6.57
CA GLY A 21 -7.10 -2.53 6.41
C GLY A 21 -7.68 -1.17 6.81
N ARG A 22 -7.26 -0.65 7.97
CA ARG A 22 -7.68 0.67 8.48
C ARG A 22 -7.19 1.81 7.57
N LEU A 23 -5.92 1.76 7.15
CA LEU A 23 -5.33 2.72 6.20
C LEU A 23 -6.09 2.74 4.87
N LYS A 24 -6.39 1.57 4.29
CA LYS A 24 -7.18 1.47 3.06
C LYS A 24 -8.58 2.06 3.23
N ALA A 25 -9.24 1.81 4.36
CA ALA A 25 -10.56 2.36 4.64
C ALA A 25 -10.53 3.89 4.75
N GLU A 26 -9.55 4.46 5.44
CA GLU A 26 -9.41 5.92 5.57
C GLU A 26 -9.05 6.60 4.26
N LEU A 27 -8.12 6.03 3.48
CA LEU A 27 -7.81 6.52 2.14
C LEU A 27 -9.05 6.47 1.24
N ALA A 28 -9.85 5.40 1.30
CA ALA A 28 -11.09 5.30 0.54
C ALA A 28 -12.18 6.29 0.97
N LYS A 29 -12.31 6.58 2.29
CA LYS A 29 -13.21 7.63 2.82
C LYS A 29 -12.79 9.02 2.33
N ARG A 30 -11.48 9.27 2.21
CA ARG A 30 -10.91 10.54 1.75
C ARG A 30 -10.86 10.69 0.23
N GLY A 31 -11.51 9.79 -0.51
CA GLY A 31 -11.64 9.87 -1.96
C GLY A 31 -10.51 9.21 -2.76
N ALA A 32 -9.53 8.58 -2.10
CA ALA A 32 -8.47 7.83 -2.76
C ALA A 32 -8.94 6.41 -3.16
N ARG A 33 -9.99 6.36 -4.00
CA ARG A 33 -10.61 5.11 -4.48
C ARG A 33 -9.89 4.47 -5.69
N GLY A 34 -8.96 5.20 -6.31
CA GLY A 34 -8.22 4.75 -7.50
C GLY A 34 -6.78 5.27 -7.53
N ILE A 35 -6.02 4.86 -8.55
CA ILE A 35 -4.59 5.19 -8.71
C ILE A 35 -4.36 6.71 -8.65
N VAL A 36 -5.20 7.48 -9.35
CA VAL A 36 -5.12 8.95 -9.36
C VAL A 36 -5.35 9.55 -7.98
N GLY A 37 -6.32 9.02 -7.22
CA GLY A 37 -6.62 9.50 -5.88
C GLY A 37 -5.53 9.15 -4.87
N LEU A 38 -4.91 7.97 -5.01
CA LEU A 38 -3.76 7.56 -4.20
C LEU A 38 -2.51 8.37 -4.53
N GLY A 39 -2.21 8.57 -5.82
CA GLY A 39 -1.07 9.40 -6.24
C GLY A 39 -1.22 10.86 -5.81
N ARG A 40 -2.45 11.41 -5.86
CA ARG A 40 -2.71 12.75 -5.29
C ARG A 40 -2.46 12.77 -3.79
N LYS A 41 -2.79 11.70 -3.06
CA LYS A 41 -2.56 11.62 -1.61
C LYS A 41 -1.07 11.50 -1.29
N PHE A 42 -0.35 10.68 -2.04
CA PHE A 42 1.10 10.57 -1.96
C PHE A 42 1.77 11.94 -2.12
N ARG A 43 1.41 12.70 -3.16
CA ARG A 43 1.94 14.06 -3.39
C ARG A 43 1.56 15.09 -2.32
N ILE A 44 0.56 14.82 -1.49
CA ILE A 44 0.21 15.67 -0.34
C ILE A 44 1.04 15.29 0.89
N MET A 45 1.51 14.04 0.96
CA MET A 45 2.33 13.52 2.05
C MET A 45 3.81 13.83 1.84
N ASP A 46 4.26 13.90 0.57
CA ASP A 46 5.59 14.30 0.11
C ASP A 46 5.71 15.83 0.22
N ASP A 47 6.19 16.29 1.38
CA ASP A 47 6.29 17.71 1.72
C ASP A 47 7.51 18.35 1.06
N ASP A 48 8.59 17.59 0.91
CA ASP A 48 9.84 18.06 0.32
C ASP A 48 9.90 17.93 -1.22
N GLY A 49 8.94 17.19 -1.82
CA GLY A 49 8.84 16.98 -3.25
C GLY A 49 9.87 16.00 -3.80
N SER A 50 10.44 15.15 -2.94
CA SER A 50 11.44 14.14 -3.28
C SER A 50 10.90 13.02 -4.17
N GLN A 51 9.57 12.92 -4.34
CA GLN A 51 8.89 11.79 -4.99
C GLN A 51 9.03 10.48 -4.21
N SER A 52 9.42 10.60 -2.94
CA SER A 52 9.55 9.52 -1.97
C SER A 52 8.94 9.98 -0.66
N LEU A 53 8.54 9.04 0.20
CA LEU A 53 8.13 9.37 1.57
C LEU A 53 9.17 8.82 2.53
N ASP A 54 9.82 9.69 3.28
CA ASP A 54 10.65 9.24 4.38
C ASP A 54 9.79 8.79 5.59
N MET A 55 10.45 8.29 6.63
CA MET A 55 9.76 7.80 7.83
C MET A 55 8.99 8.91 8.56
N ASP A 56 9.48 10.15 8.55
CA ASP A 56 8.87 11.28 9.26
C ASP A 56 7.62 11.77 8.50
N GLU A 57 7.72 11.92 7.17
CA GLU A 57 6.61 12.22 6.28
C GLU A 57 5.52 11.13 6.34
N PHE A 58 5.93 9.86 6.33
CA PHE A 58 5.00 8.75 6.45
C PHE A 58 4.29 8.72 7.82
N SER A 59 5.02 8.96 8.90
CA SER A 59 4.46 9.04 10.26
C SER A 59 3.45 10.19 10.40
N LYS A 60 3.81 11.38 9.86
CA LYS A 60 2.93 12.54 9.82
C LYS A 60 1.67 12.25 9.00
N ALA A 61 1.83 11.64 7.83
CA ALA A 61 0.73 11.26 6.96
C ALA A 61 -0.27 10.30 7.62
N LEU A 62 0.21 9.32 8.39
CA LEU A 62 -0.64 8.41 9.17
C LEU A 62 -1.37 9.12 10.30
N SER A 63 -0.67 10.04 10.99
CA SER A 63 -1.27 10.89 12.03
C SER A 63 -2.40 11.76 11.46
N GLU A 64 -2.21 12.36 10.28
CA GLU A 64 -3.24 13.12 9.57
C GLU A 64 -4.41 12.26 9.08
N CYS A 65 -4.17 10.97 8.84
CA CYS A 65 -5.20 9.99 8.52
C CYS A 65 -6.05 9.59 9.75
N ALA A 66 -5.80 10.20 10.92
CA ALA A 66 -6.45 9.88 12.19
C ALA A 66 -6.27 8.40 12.59
N LEU A 67 -5.18 7.79 12.13
CA LEU A 67 -4.76 6.47 12.57
C LEU A 67 -3.85 6.70 13.77
N CYS A 68 -4.37 6.50 14.98
CA CYS A 68 -3.56 6.48 16.19
C CYS A 68 -2.75 5.18 16.21
N LEU A 69 -1.60 5.19 15.55
CA LEU A 69 -0.65 4.08 15.50
C LEU A 69 0.55 4.39 16.39
N GLU A 70 1.02 3.38 17.11
CA GLU A 70 2.25 3.46 17.89
C GLU A 70 3.47 3.46 16.97
N LYS A 71 4.62 3.94 17.47
CA LYS A 71 5.85 4.06 16.67
C LYS A 71 6.31 2.71 16.11
N GLU A 72 6.12 1.63 16.88
CA GLU A 72 6.42 0.26 16.47
C GLU A 72 5.52 -0.20 15.32
N GLU A 73 4.25 0.19 15.33
CA GLU A 73 3.26 -0.13 14.28
C GLU A 73 3.57 0.63 13.00
N ILE A 74 3.92 1.91 13.11
CA ILE A 74 4.36 2.74 11.97
C ILE A 74 5.61 2.15 11.34
N ASN A 75 6.61 1.76 12.15
CA ASN A 75 7.84 1.14 11.65
C ASN A 75 7.59 -0.22 10.99
N ALA A 76 6.73 -1.06 11.58
CA ALA A 76 6.34 -2.33 10.98
C ALA A 76 5.60 -2.13 9.64
N LEU A 77 4.74 -1.12 9.56
CA LEU A 77 4.06 -0.75 8.34
C LEU A 77 5.04 -0.22 7.29
N PHE A 78 5.94 0.69 7.66
CA PHE A 78 6.97 1.24 6.79
C PHE A 78 7.82 0.13 6.18
N GLN A 79 8.35 -0.79 7.00
CA GLN A 79 9.13 -1.94 6.54
C GLN A 79 8.33 -2.92 5.65
N TYR A 80 7.00 -2.93 5.77
CA TYR A 80 6.15 -3.73 4.89
C TYR A 80 6.05 -3.11 3.50
N PHE A 81 5.99 -1.78 3.42
CA PHE A 81 5.94 -1.00 2.19
C PHE A 81 7.31 -0.92 1.49
N ASP A 82 8.38 -0.65 2.25
CA ASP A 82 9.76 -0.51 1.80
C ASP A 82 10.32 -1.88 1.38
N LYS A 83 10.18 -2.22 0.09
CA LYS A 83 10.56 -3.54 -0.43
C LYS A 83 12.05 -3.61 -0.70
N ASP A 84 12.63 -2.52 -1.17
CA ASP A 84 14.04 -2.44 -1.47
C ASP A 84 14.91 -2.10 -0.24
N ARG A 85 14.29 -1.72 0.88
CA ARG A 85 14.93 -1.34 2.15
C ARG A 85 15.85 -0.15 2.01
N ASN A 86 15.50 0.79 1.13
CA ASN A 86 16.27 2.00 0.92
C ASN A 86 16.00 3.07 2.00
N GLY A 87 15.01 2.85 2.88
CA GLY A 87 14.66 3.77 3.97
C GLY A 87 13.69 4.89 3.55
N THR A 88 13.12 4.79 2.36
CA THR A 88 12.12 5.70 1.79
C THR A 88 11.06 4.89 1.05
N LEU A 89 9.85 5.43 0.90
CA LEU A 89 8.78 4.79 0.13
C LEU A 89 8.56 5.54 -1.17
N ASN A 90 8.93 4.93 -2.29
CA ASN A 90 8.61 5.52 -3.57
C ASN A 90 7.11 5.35 -3.90
N HIS A 91 6.67 6.09 -4.92
CA HIS A 91 5.27 6.10 -5.34
C HIS A 91 4.74 4.69 -5.70
N ASP A 92 5.56 3.84 -6.32
CA ASP A 92 5.15 2.49 -6.72
C ASP A 92 5.00 1.56 -5.52
N GLU A 93 5.93 1.61 -4.56
CA GLU A 93 5.88 0.85 -3.31
C GLU A 93 4.65 1.22 -2.49
N PHE A 94 4.36 2.51 -2.36
CA PHE A 94 3.17 3.00 -1.71
C PHE A 94 1.89 2.50 -2.40
N LEU A 95 1.81 2.64 -3.73
CA LEU A 95 0.64 2.17 -4.48
C LEU A 95 0.46 0.65 -4.36
N GLN A 96 1.53 -0.12 -4.45
CA GLN A 96 1.50 -1.57 -4.36
C GLN A 96 1.09 -2.03 -2.95
N GLY A 97 1.65 -1.45 -1.89
CA GLY A 97 1.29 -1.83 -0.53
C GLY A 97 -0.14 -1.43 -0.16
N VAL A 98 -0.61 -0.24 -0.58
CA VAL A 98 -1.98 0.21 -0.31
C VAL A 98 -2.99 -0.56 -1.15
N ARG A 99 -2.68 -0.87 -2.42
CA ARG A 99 -3.57 -1.74 -3.20
C ARG A 99 -3.58 -3.16 -2.63
N GLY A 100 -2.43 -3.68 -2.22
CA GLY A 100 -2.22 -5.10 -1.99
C GLY A 100 -2.41 -5.91 -3.28
N GLU A 101 -2.45 -7.23 -3.14
CA GLU A 101 -2.76 -8.12 -4.25
C GLU A 101 -4.12 -7.79 -4.87
N LEU A 102 -4.22 -7.91 -6.20
CA LEU A 102 -5.47 -7.71 -6.94
C LEU A 102 -6.53 -8.70 -6.45
N ASN A 103 -7.41 -8.24 -5.56
CA ASN A 103 -8.60 -9.00 -5.19
C ASN A 103 -9.44 -9.30 -6.45
N GLU A 104 -10.12 -10.45 -6.46
CA GLU A 104 -10.90 -11.02 -7.56
C GLU A 104 -11.89 -10.02 -8.18
N ARG A 105 -12.51 -9.15 -7.36
CA ARG A 105 -13.36 -8.04 -7.85
C ARG A 105 -12.63 -7.05 -8.74
N ARG A 106 -11.40 -6.67 -8.37
CA ARG A 106 -10.56 -5.75 -9.16
C ARG A 106 -10.02 -6.46 -10.39
N ARG A 107 -9.66 -7.74 -10.27
CA ARG A 107 -9.25 -8.57 -11.40
C ARG A 107 -10.36 -8.68 -12.45
N ASN A 108 -11.59 -8.94 -12.02
CA ASN A 108 -12.75 -8.99 -12.91
C ASN A 108 -13.04 -7.63 -13.57
N MET A 109 -12.88 -6.50 -12.87
CA MET A 109 -13.01 -5.19 -13.52
C MET A 109 -11.90 -4.93 -14.55
N VAL A 110 -10.66 -5.30 -14.23
CA VAL A 110 -9.55 -5.22 -15.20
C VAL A 110 -9.83 -6.13 -16.38
N MET A 111 -10.33 -7.35 -16.15
CA MET A 111 -10.65 -8.33 -17.19
C MET A 111 -11.84 -7.88 -18.05
N ILE A 112 -12.88 -7.28 -17.47
CA ILE A 112 -14.01 -6.68 -18.22
C ILE A 112 -13.53 -5.48 -19.03
N ALA A 113 -12.65 -4.65 -18.47
CA ALA A 113 -12.06 -3.52 -19.21
C ALA A 113 -11.15 -4.02 -20.34
N PHE A 114 -10.37 -5.08 -20.08
CA PHE A 114 -9.50 -5.75 -21.04
C PHE A 114 -10.33 -6.35 -22.18
N SER A 115 -11.34 -7.17 -21.90
CA SER A 115 -12.27 -7.75 -22.89
C SER A 115 -13.10 -6.73 -23.68
N ARG A 116 -13.13 -5.46 -23.25
CA ARG A 116 -13.76 -4.38 -24.04
C ARG A 116 -12.78 -3.73 -25.01
N ILE A 117 -11.49 -3.84 -24.77
CA ILE A 117 -10.42 -3.25 -25.57
C ILE A 117 -9.81 -4.33 -26.49
N ASP A 118 -9.63 -5.53 -25.98
CA ASP A 118 -9.29 -6.77 -26.67
C ASP A 118 -10.47 -7.22 -27.56
N LYS A 119 -10.49 -6.70 -28.80
CA LYS A 119 -11.60 -6.87 -29.76
C LYS A 119 -11.51 -8.18 -30.53
N ASP A 120 -10.33 -8.78 -30.61
CA ASP A 120 -10.03 -10.05 -31.26
C ASP A 120 -9.98 -11.22 -30.27
N GLY A 121 -9.94 -10.94 -28.96
CA GLY A 121 -10.05 -11.93 -27.90
C GLY A 121 -8.78 -12.76 -27.73
N ASP A 122 -7.64 -12.22 -28.14
CA ASP A 122 -6.36 -12.93 -28.15
C ASP A 122 -5.60 -12.82 -26.83
N GLY A 123 -6.07 -11.97 -25.92
CA GLY A 123 -5.46 -11.76 -24.61
C GLY A 123 -4.32 -10.73 -24.61
N GLU A 124 -4.08 -10.02 -25.71
CA GLU A 124 -3.17 -8.89 -25.82
C GLU A 124 -3.92 -7.60 -26.20
N ILE A 125 -3.27 -6.44 -26.08
CA ILE A 125 -3.84 -5.15 -26.47
C ILE A 125 -2.86 -4.49 -27.45
N GLU A 126 -3.19 -4.47 -28.74
CA GLU A 126 -2.50 -3.66 -29.76
C GLU A 126 -3.13 -2.26 -29.95
#